data_AF-A0A8H3LAL1-F1
#
_entry.id   AF-A0A8H3LAL1-F1
#
_cell.length_a   1.000
_cell.length_b   1.000
_cell.length_c   1.000
_cell.angle_alpha   90.00
_cell.angle_beta   90.00
_cell.angle_gamma   90.00
#
_symmetry.space_group_name_H-M   'P 1'
#
loop_
_entity.id
_entity.type
_entity.pdbx_description
1 polymer ?
#
loop_
_entity_poly.entity_id
_entity_poly.type
_entity_poly.pdbx_seq_one_letter_code
_entity_poly.pdbx_strand_id
1 'polypeptide(L)'
;MLVIVNIYRHSSIESKEHLKYESKEQANGERYKTYNTTKLISFLRDQDLGLDKDDLKIIRKEKVNGRRDFSSQQNFQDYGMKGGLAKRLANFAKECKKIRLRSFSSYKIQKDLSEVLEEYGILSRDITRIPQFIPRK
;
A
#
# COMPACT_ATOMS: atom_id res chain seq x y z
N MET A 1 -2.06 -41.58 4.28
CA MET A 1 -1.02 -40.53 4.39
C MET A 1 -1.07 -39.48 3.28
N LEU A 2 -1.51 -39.79 2.05
CA LEU A 2 -1.60 -38.80 0.95
C LEU A 2 -2.61 -37.65 1.14
N VAL A 3 -3.71 -37.87 1.87
CA VAL A 3 -4.81 -36.89 1.98
C VAL A 3 -4.40 -35.66 2.80
N ILE A 4 -3.62 -35.85 3.87
CA ILE A 4 -3.18 -34.78 4.78
C ILE A 4 -2.17 -33.85 4.09
N VAL A 5 -1.27 -34.42 3.25
CA VAL A 5 -0.27 -33.64 2.51
C VAL A 5 -0.92 -32.71 1.49
N ASN A 6 -2.02 -33.14 0.87
CA ASN A 6 -2.71 -32.36 -0.15
C ASN A 6 -3.50 -31.18 0.44
N ILE A 7 -4.13 -31.38 1.61
CA ILE A 7 -4.80 -30.31 2.35
C ILE A 7 -3.80 -29.24 2.77
N TYR A 8 -2.66 -29.65 3.34
CA TYR A 8 -1.61 -28.71 3.75
C TYR A 8 -1.03 -27.92 2.57
N ARG A 9 -0.88 -28.57 1.41
CA ARG A 9 -0.38 -27.93 0.19
C ARG A 9 -1.37 -26.88 -0.35
N HIS A 10 -2.67 -27.16 -0.32
CA HIS A 10 -3.70 -26.23 -0.79
C HIS A 10 -3.83 -25.00 0.12
N SER A 11 -3.91 -25.22 1.44
CA SER A 11 -3.96 -24.14 2.42
C SER A 11 -2.69 -23.28 2.40
N SER A 12 -1.52 -23.86 2.12
CA SER A 12 -0.25 -23.14 1.97
C SER A 12 -0.16 -22.31 0.67
N ILE A 13 -0.88 -22.69 -0.38
CA ILE A 13 -0.96 -21.92 -1.63
C ILE A 13 -1.90 -20.73 -1.47
N GLU A 14 -3.09 -20.94 -0.89
CA GLU A 14 -4.07 -19.86 -0.65
C GLU A 14 -3.51 -18.77 0.25
N SER A 15 -2.79 -19.14 1.32
CA SER A 15 -2.12 -18.18 2.20
C SER A 15 -0.98 -17.42 1.51
N LYS A 16 -0.20 -18.07 0.63
CA LYS A 16 0.83 -17.40 -0.18
C LYS A 16 0.25 -16.44 -1.22
N GLU A 17 -0.87 -16.80 -1.85
CA GLU A 17 -1.60 -15.91 -2.75
C GLU A 17 -2.11 -14.68 -1.99
N HIS A 18 -2.78 -14.87 -0.85
CA HIS A 18 -3.28 -13.77 -0.01
C HIS A 18 -2.17 -12.79 0.41
N LEU A 19 -1.01 -13.30 0.84
CA LEU A 19 0.16 -12.50 1.20
C LEU A 19 0.77 -11.75 -0.01
N LYS A 20 0.72 -12.35 -1.20
CA LYS A 20 1.18 -11.72 -2.45
C LYS A 20 0.26 -10.59 -2.90
N TYR A 21 -1.04 -10.72 -2.68
CA TYR A 21 -2.02 -9.67 -2.96
C TYR A 21 -1.89 -8.52 -1.94
N GLU A 22 -1.81 -8.82 -0.64
CA GLU A 22 -1.63 -7.79 0.41
C GLU A 22 -0.32 -7.01 0.26
N SER A 23 0.79 -7.67 -0.09
CA SER A 23 2.08 -6.99 -0.32
C SER A 23 2.09 -6.11 -1.58
N LYS A 24 1.38 -6.50 -2.65
CA LYS A 24 1.19 -5.66 -3.85
C LYS A 24 0.37 -4.39 -3.54
N GLU A 25 -0.68 -4.53 -2.73
CA GLU A 25 -1.57 -3.42 -2.38
C GLU A 25 -0.88 -2.43 -1.42
N GLN A 26 -0.06 -2.93 -0.49
CA GLN A 26 0.77 -2.14 0.41
C GLN A 26 1.89 -1.38 -0.32
N ALA A 27 2.52 -1.97 -1.34
CA ALA A 27 3.55 -1.32 -2.15
C ALA A 27 3.01 -0.13 -2.99
N ASN A 28 1.71 -0.11 -3.30
CA ASN A 28 1.10 0.95 -4.11
C ASN A 28 0.83 2.24 -3.31
N GLY A 29 0.53 2.13 -2.01
CA GLY A 29 0.17 3.27 -1.15
C GLY A 29 1.29 4.28 -0.89
N GLU A 30 2.57 3.92 -1.07
CA GLU A 30 3.70 4.85 -0.94
C GLU A 30 4.17 5.41 -2.29
N ARG A 31 4.06 4.61 -3.36
CA ARG A 31 4.63 4.94 -4.67
C ARG A 31 3.88 6.08 -5.36
N TYR A 32 2.56 6.19 -5.18
CA TYR A 32 1.81 7.21 -5.92
C TYR A 32 2.25 8.64 -5.59
N LYS A 33 2.75 8.91 -4.38
CA LYS A 33 3.24 10.24 -3.96
C LYS A 33 4.46 10.72 -4.73
N THR A 34 5.21 9.83 -5.37
CA THR A 34 6.35 10.16 -6.21
C THR A 34 6.01 10.07 -7.70
N TYR A 35 4.76 9.73 -8.04
CA TYR A 35 4.33 9.64 -9.43
C TYR A 35 4.21 11.03 -10.04
N ASN A 36 4.93 11.22 -11.14
CA ASN A 36 4.61 12.23 -12.11
C ASN A 36 3.22 11.96 -12.74
N THR A 37 2.66 12.95 -13.42
CA THR A 37 1.31 12.88 -13.99
C THR A 37 1.09 11.66 -14.89
N THR A 38 2.08 11.25 -15.69
CA THR A 38 1.98 10.08 -16.56
C THR A 38 1.89 8.77 -15.78
N LYS A 39 2.77 8.55 -14.78
CA LYS A 39 2.70 7.37 -13.91
C LYS A 39 1.43 7.34 -13.06
N LEU A 40 0.95 8.52 -12.64
CA LEU A 40 -0.32 8.62 -11.91
C LEU A 40 -1.49 8.20 -12.79
N ILE A 41 -1.57 8.69 -14.03
CA ILE A 41 -2.63 8.31 -14.97
C ILE A 41 -2.59 6.81 -15.29
N SER A 42 -1.41 6.23 -15.50
CA SER A 42 -1.31 4.78 -15.74
C SER A 42 -1.81 3.99 -14.53
N PHE A 43 -1.39 4.38 -13.33
CA PHE A 43 -1.83 3.74 -12.10
C PHE A 43 -3.35 3.80 -11.92
N LEU A 44 -3.96 4.98 -12.14
CA LEU A 44 -5.40 5.19 -11.97
C LEU A 44 -6.25 4.42 -12.99
N ARG A 45 -5.72 4.17 -14.20
CA ARG A 45 -6.39 3.31 -15.20
C ARG A 45 -6.50 1.86 -14.74
N ASP A 46 -5.48 1.39 -14.02
CA ASP A 46 -5.46 0.05 -13.48
C ASP A 46 -6.34 -0.08 -12.21
N GLN A 47 -6.88 1.03 -11.71
CA GLN A 47 -7.83 1.03 -10.60
C GLN A 47 -9.26 1.02 -11.14
N ASP A 48 -10.13 0.23 -10.52
CA ASP A 48 -11.56 0.18 -10.84
C ASP A 48 -12.31 1.41 -10.28
N LEU A 49 -11.91 2.60 -10.73
CA LEU A 49 -12.46 3.89 -10.29
C LEU A 49 -13.53 4.43 -11.24
N GLY A 50 -13.76 3.76 -12.37
CA GLY A 50 -14.71 4.19 -13.40
C GLY A 50 -14.36 5.56 -14.01
N LEU A 51 -13.06 5.83 -14.21
CA LEU A 51 -12.56 7.03 -14.86
C LEU A 51 -12.68 6.88 -16.38
N ASP A 52 -13.22 7.89 -17.05
CA ASP A 52 -13.24 7.94 -18.51
C ASP A 52 -12.03 8.69 -19.10
N LYS A 53 -12.00 8.83 -20.42
CA LYS A 53 -10.89 9.50 -21.13
C LYS A 53 -10.83 11.01 -20.82
N ASP A 54 -11.96 11.66 -20.59
CA ASP A 54 -12.04 13.09 -20.31
C ASP A 54 -11.59 13.39 -18.88
N ASP A 55 -11.95 12.54 -17.94
CA ASP A 55 -11.46 12.59 -16.55
C ASP A 55 -9.93 12.55 -16.50
N LEU A 56 -9.33 11.60 -17.24
CA LEU A 56 -7.87 11.47 -17.33
C LEU A 56 -7.23 12.66 -18.07
N LYS A 57 -7.96 13.29 -19.00
CA LYS A 57 -7.50 14.50 -19.70
C LYS A 57 -7.45 15.69 -18.75
N ILE A 58 -8.39 15.82 -17.83
CA ILE A 58 -8.37 16.84 -16.76
C ILE A 58 -7.13 16.64 -15.88
N ILE A 59 -6.87 15.43 -15.40
CA ILE A 59 -5.67 15.09 -14.60
C ILE A 59 -4.39 15.47 -15.34
N ARG A 60 -4.33 15.20 -16.65
CA ARG A 60 -3.17 15.56 -17.50
C ARG A 60 -3.02 17.07 -17.67
N LYS A 61 -4.12 17.79 -17.90
CA LYS A 61 -4.16 19.24 -18.12
C LYS A 61 -3.68 20.00 -16.88
N GLU A 62 -4.21 19.62 -15.72
CA GLU A 62 -3.88 20.24 -14.42
C GLU A 62 -2.54 19.77 -13.85
N LYS A 63 -1.84 18.86 -14.56
CA LYS A 63 -0.54 18.30 -14.15
C LYS A 63 -0.55 17.73 -12.74
N VAL A 64 -1.67 17.09 -12.36
CA VAL A 64 -1.84 16.48 -11.04
C VAL A 64 -0.75 15.43 -10.85
N ASN A 65 -0.02 15.52 -9.74
CA ASN A 65 0.90 14.48 -9.29
C ASN A 65 0.40 13.90 -7.96
N GLY A 66 0.88 12.71 -7.58
CA GLY A 66 0.33 12.03 -6.42
C GLY A 66 0.76 12.60 -5.06
N ARG A 67 1.64 13.62 -5.03
CA ARG A 67 2.28 14.11 -3.80
C ARG A 67 1.35 14.97 -2.96
N ARG A 68 0.90 16.09 -3.52
CA ARG A 68 0.10 17.12 -2.83
C ARG A 68 -1.30 17.25 -3.46
N ASP A 69 -1.35 17.10 -4.77
CA ASP A 69 -2.54 17.41 -5.57
C ASP A 69 -3.60 16.31 -5.46
N PHE A 70 -3.16 15.06 -5.31
CA PHE A 70 -4.02 13.87 -5.20
C PHE A 70 -4.48 13.59 -3.77
N SER A 71 -5.23 14.50 -3.15
CA SER A 71 -5.70 14.29 -1.77
C SER A 71 -7.04 14.94 -1.37
N SER A 72 -7.50 15.97 -2.08
CA SER A 72 -8.71 16.70 -1.68
C SER A 72 -9.81 16.58 -2.75
N GLN A 73 -11.05 16.37 -2.30
CA GLN A 73 -12.22 16.38 -3.18
C GLN A 73 -12.42 17.75 -3.84
N GLN A 74 -12.15 18.83 -3.09
CA GLN A 74 -12.32 20.20 -3.57
C GLN A 74 -11.42 20.49 -4.76
N ASN A 75 -10.14 20.08 -4.70
CA ASN A 75 -9.22 20.27 -5.82
C ASN A 75 -9.77 19.64 -7.11
N PHE A 76 -10.29 18.42 -7.02
CA PHE A 76 -10.87 17.74 -8.19
C PHE A 76 -12.11 18.45 -8.73
N GLN A 77 -12.95 19.02 -7.86
CA GLN A 77 -14.10 19.82 -8.29
C GLN A 77 -13.65 21.13 -8.95
N ASP A 78 -12.63 21.79 -8.40
CA ASP A 78 -12.06 23.03 -8.95
C ASP A 78 -11.43 22.79 -10.35
N TYR A 79 -10.93 21.57 -10.60
CA TYR A 79 -10.45 21.13 -11.92
C TYR A 79 -11.57 20.79 -12.92
N GLY A 80 -12.83 20.88 -12.50
CA GLY A 80 -14.01 20.62 -13.34
C GLY A 80 -14.53 19.19 -13.30
N MET A 81 -14.11 18.35 -12.34
CA MET A 81 -14.67 17.01 -12.18
C MET A 81 -16.04 17.05 -11.51
N LYS A 82 -16.94 16.16 -11.93
CA LYS A 82 -18.24 15.98 -11.28
C LYS A 82 -18.05 15.52 -9.84
N GLY A 83 -18.89 16.03 -8.93
CA GLY A 83 -18.75 15.81 -7.49
C GLY A 83 -18.68 14.33 -7.07
N GLY A 84 -19.42 13.43 -7.74
CA GLY A 84 -19.36 11.99 -7.48
C GLY A 84 -17.99 11.39 -7.75
N LEU A 85 -17.37 11.75 -8.87
CA LEU A 85 -16.04 11.27 -9.24
C LEU A 85 -14.95 11.88 -8.34
N ALA A 86 -15.03 13.19 -8.10
CA ALA A 86 -14.14 13.89 -7.18
C ALA A 86 -14.13 13.23 -5.78
N LYS A 87 -15.32 12.87 -5.28
CA LYS A 87 -15.48 12.16 -4.00
C LYS A 87 -14.86 10.76 -4.04
N ARG A 88 -15.05 10.01 -5.12
CA ARG A 88 -14.47 8.66 -5.30
C ARG A 88 -12.94 8.71 -5.29
N LEU A 89 -12.33 9.63 -6.04
CA LEU A 89 -10.88 9.86 -6.06
C LEU A 89 -10.33 10.25 -4.68
N ALA A 90 -11.01 11.17 -3.97
CA ALA A 90 -10.62 11.57 -2.63
C ALA A 90 -10.70 10.42 -1.62
N ASN A 91 -11.72 9.57 -1.71
CA ASN A 91 -11.84 8.38 -0.86
C ASN A 91 -10.75 7.36 -1.18
N PHE A 92 -10.46 7.12 -2.45
CA PHE A 92 -9.36 6.24 -2.86
C PHE A 92 -8.02 6.72 -2.31
N ALA A 93 -7.71 8.03 -2.42
CA ALA A 93 -6.50 8.61 -1.85
C ALA A 93 -6.42 8.43 -0.31
N LYS A 94 -7.55 8.51 0.40
CA LYS A 94 -7.62 8.23 1.84
C LYS A 94 -7.37 6.76 2.17
N GLU A 95 -7.93 5.83 1.39
CA GLU A 95 -7.70 4.39 1.57
C GLU A 95 -6.22 4.04 1.34
N CYS A 96 -5.58 4.59 0.30
CA CYS A 96 -4.13 4.43 0.11
C CYS A 96 -3.32 4.91 1.33
N LYS A 97 -3.74 6.01 1.98
CA LYS A 97 -3.10 6.53 3.20
C LYS A 97 -3.37 5.62 4.41
N LYS A 98 -4.55 5.00 4.51
CA LYS A 98 -4.94 4.10 5.60
C LYS A 98 -4.20 2.76 5.53
N ILE A 99 -4.03 2.19 4.33
CA ILE A 99 -3.23 0.99 4.10
C ILE A 99 -1.80 1.19 4.63
N ARG A 100 -1.20 2.37 4.39
CA ARG A 100 0.12 2.73 4.94
C ARG A 100 0.17 2.78 6.47
N LEU A 101 -0.88 3.29 7.10
CA LEU A 101 -0.95 3.27 8.58
C LEU A 101 -1.12 1.84 9.07
N ARG A 102 -1.84 0.99 8.33
CA ARG A 102 -2.03 -0.43 8.67
C ARG A 102 -0.72 -1.21 8.64
N SER A 103 0.15 -1.02 7.64
CA SER A 103 1.39 -1.81 7.48
C SER A 103 2.39 -1.62 8.62
N PHE A 104 2.66 -0.40 9.10
CA PHE A 104 3.51 -0.20 10.29
C PHE A 104 2.83 -0.60 11.60
N SER A 105 1.51 -0.69 11.58
CA SER A 105 0.70 -1.04 12.74
C SER A 105 0.23 -2.50 12.71
N SER A 106 0.71 -3.30 11.75
CA SER A 106 0.49 -4.74 11.74
C SER A 106 1.42 -5.42 12.74
N TYR A 107 2.62 -4.87 12.96
CA TYR A 107 3.48 -5.16 14.12
C TYR A 107 2.96 -4.52 15.43
N LYS A 108 1.63 -4.42 15.58
CA LYS A 108 1.00 -3.75 16.74
C LYS A 108 1.15 -4.53 18.02
N ILE A 109 1.33 -5.85 17.91
CA ILE A 109 1.34 -6.75 19.04
C ILE A 109 2.77 -7.20 19.25
N GLN A 110 3.20 -7.25 20.51
CA GLN A 110 4.50 -7.77 20.92
C GLN A 110 4.80 -9.14 20.31
N LYS A 111 3.77 -9.94 20.03
CA LYS A 111 3.86 -11.25 19.37
C LYS A 111 4.40 -11.15 17.94
N ASP A 112 3.87 -10.25 17.11
CA ASP A 112 4.28 -10.10 15.70
C ASP A 112 5.73 -9.59 15.62
N LEU A 113 6.11 -8.69 16.53
CA LEU A 113 7.48 -8.23 16.66
C LEU A 113 8.40 -9.36 17.16
N SER A 114 7.94 -10.19 18.10
CA SER A 114 8.71 -11.30 18.65
C SER A 114 8.97 -12.39 17.61
N GLU A 115 7.99 -12.72 16.76
CA GLU A 115 8.17 -13.69 15.66
C GLU A 115 9.25 -13.23 14.66
N VAL A 116 9.23 -11.95 14.27
CA VAL A 116 10.25 -11.39 13.37
C VAL A 116 11.64 -11.39 14.03
N LEU A 117 11.74 -11.03 15.31
CA LEU A 117 13.02 -11.04 16.02
C LEU A 117 13.60 -12.45 16.16
N GLU A 118 12.77 -13.45 16.39
CA GLU A 118 13.18 -14.86 16.49
C GLU A 118 13.75 -15.39 15.17
N GLU A 119 13.25 -14.95 14.01
CA GLU A 119 13.81 -15.29 12.68
C GLU A 119 15.28 -14.84 12.54
N TYR A 120 15.64 -13.72 13.18
CA TYR A 120 17.01 -13.21 13.22
C TYR A 120 17.82 -13.71 14.44
N GLY A 121 17.31 -14.71 15.18
CA GLY A 121 17.95 -15.28 16.37
C GLY A 121 17.95 -14.37 17.59
N ILE A 122 17.15 -13.29 17.56
CA ILE A 122 17.02 -12.32 18.64
C ILE A 122 15.80 -12.74 19.47
N LEU A 123 16.04 -13.20 20.70
CA LEU A 123 14.94 -13.48 21.62
C LEU A 123 14.36 -12.13 22.08
N SER A 124 13.07 -11.90 21.82
CA SER A 124 12.38 -10.62 22.11
C SER A 124 12.46 -10.16 23.57
N ARG A 125 12.89 -11.01 24.50
CA ARG A 125 13.02 -10.71 25.93
C ARG A 125 14.44 -10.32 26.36
N ASP A 126 15.43 -10.42 25.47
CA ASP A 126 16.84 -10.22 25.80
C ASP A 126 17.54 -9.31 24.78
N ILE A 127 17.65 -8.03 25.13
CA ILE A 127 18.30 -7.00 24.30
C ILE A 127 19.82 -7.19 24.19
N THR A 128 20.43 -8.05 25.02
CA THR A 128 21.89 -8.23 25.02
C THR A 128 22.41 -8.94 23.78
N ARG A 129 21.52 -9.61 23.03
CA ARG A 129 21.83 -10.27 21.74
C ARG A 129 21.74 -9.35 20.53
N ILE A 130 21.26 -8.11 20.70
CA ILE A 130 21.23 -7.13 19.61
C ILE A 130 22.67 -6.67 19.36
N PRO A 131 23.21 -6.82 18.13
CA PRO A 131 24.54 -6.36 17.80
C PRO A 131 24.66 -4.85 18.07
N GLN A 132 25.62 -4.45 18.91
CA GLN A 132 25.87 -3.03 19.14
C GLN A 132 26.46 -2.39 17.89
N PHE A 133 25.96 -1.21 17.54
CA PHE A 133 26.49 -0.45 16.43
C PHE A 133 27.93 -0.02 16.73
N ILE A 134 28.87 -0.46 15.89
CA ILE A 134 30.27 -0.04 15.95
C ILE A 134 30.50 0.97 14.82
N PRO A 135 30.58 2.29 15.13
CA PRO A 135 30.89 3.29 14.11
C PRO A 135 32.29 3.05 13.54
N ARG A 136 32.41 3.07 12.20
CA ARG A 136 33.71 3.13 11.54
C ARG A 136 34.19 4.58 11.55
N LYS A 137 35.47 4.79 11.88
CA LYS A 137 36.14 6.09 11.81
C LYS A 137 36.37 6.54 10.38
#